data_AF-A0A7U9XN42-F1
#
_entry.id   AF-A0A7U9XN42-F1
#
_cell.length_a   1.000
_cell.length_b   1.000
_cell.length_c   1.000
_cell.angle_alpha   90.00
_cell.angle_beta   90.00
_cell.angle_gamma   90.00
#
_symmetry.space_group_name_H-M   'P 1'
#
loop_
_entity.id
_entity.type
_entity.pdbx_description
1 polymer ?
#
loop_
_entity_poly.entity_id
_entity_poly.type
_entity_poly.pdbx_seq_one_letter_code
_entity_poly.pdbx_strand_id
1 'polypeptide(L)'
;MFGRKKKAALTAQTLPQAVKIENSEQIERSEPAPRETEKKAGTKGTSVPKPEIHPLEYINEFSLKKKIFDSEVEAMIYSVLKTFINENYIILPHVGLREVFFWKYERYWDLTHKAALMHFDFGIYNSDFQPVLFIEINGKDHEKKSRKENDLFKKELLEKHRLKLVTIDATTSMVNKEVREEVIKSIREEIPNRKSYPAYCPECGAVLEIKSNKKCETLFYGCSRFKYGCKGSKNINNVPPLYEGIPAE
;
A
#
# COMPACT_ATOMS: atom_id res chain seq x y z
N MET A 1 -19.01 27.13 -65.54
CA MET A 1 -19.56 25.86 -65.03
C MET A 1 -19.39 25.81 -63.53
N PHE A 2 -20.41 25.24 -62.87
CA PHE A 2 -20.72 25.28 -61.45
C PHE A 2 -19.69 24.57 -60.55
N GLY A 3 -19.56 25.02 -59.30
CA GLY A 3 -18.88 24.22 -58.28
C GLY A 3 -18.58 24.93 -56.95
N ARG A 4 -19.63 25.30 -56.20
CA ARG A 4 -19.57 25.77 -54.80
C ARG A 4 -18.69 24.84 -53.94
N LYS A 5 -17.68 25.37 -53.25
CA LYS A 5 -17.12 24.73 -52.05
C LYS A 5 -17.54 25.51 -50.80
N LYS A 6 -18.31 24.81 -49.97
CA LYS A 6 -18.96 25.26 -48.74
C LYS A 6 -17.90 25.68 -47.71
N LYS A 7 -18.06 26.88 -47.15
CA LYS A 7 -17.54 27.25 -45.83
C LYS A 7 -18.32 26.43 -44.79
N ALA A 8 -17.64 25.55 -44.07
CA ALA A 8 -18.15 24.98 -42.84
C ALA A 8 -17.62 25.84 -41.69
N ALA A 9 -18.51 26.63 -41.09
CA ALA A 9 -18.29 27.23 -39.79
C ALA A 9 -18.40 26.11 -38.76
N LEU A 10 -17.31 25.82 -38.03
CA LEU A 10 -17.40 25.05 -36.80
C LEU A 10 -17.62 26.05 -35.66
N THR A 11 -18.80 25.96 -35.10
CA THR A 11 -19.32 26.67 -33.94
C THR A 11 -18.40 26.43 -32.73
N ALA A 12 -17.94 27.52 -32.13
CA ALA A 12 -17.32 27.49 -30.81
C ALA A 12 -18.36 26.99 -29.80
N GLN A 13 -18.19 25.77 -29.30
CA GLN A 13 -18.92 25.29 -28.14
C GLN A 13 -18.16 25.71 -26.89
N THR A 14 -18.90 26.45 -26.09
CA THR A 14 -18.57 27.12 -24.85
C THR A 14 -18.07 26.12 -23.81
N LEU A 15 -16.87 26.36 -23.28
CA LEU A 15 -16.38 25.75 -22.05
C LEU A 15 -17.34 26.13 -20.90
N PRO A 16 -17.77 25.17 -20.05
CA PRO A 16 -18.51 25.51 -18.85
C PRO A 16 -17.62 26.34 -17.91
N GLN A 17 -18.18 27.47 -17.50
CA GLN A 17 -17.56 28.46 -16.65
C GLN A 17 -17.14 27.88 -15.29
N ALA A 18 -15.96 28.30 -14.85
CA ALA A 18 -15.45 28.07 -13.52
C ALA A 18 -16.47 28.52 -12.46
N VAL A 19 -16.85 27.61 -11.58
CA VAL A 19 -17.57 27.94 -10.36
C VAL A 19 -16.60 28.71 -9.46
N LYS A 20 -16.82 30.03 -9.38
CA LYS A 20 -16.25 30.87 -8.32
C LYS A 20 -16.83 30.39 -6.99
N ILE A 21 -15.97 29.90 -6.12
CA ILE A 21 -16.26 29.81 -4.69
C ILE A 21 -15.47 30.93 -4.05
N GLU A 22 -16.08 32.12 -4.04
CA GLU A 22 -15.79 33.15 -3.04
C GLU A 22 -16.96 33.07 -2.04
N ASN A 23 -16.66 32.62 -0.83
CA ASN A 23 -17.10 33.35 0.35
C ASN A 23 -16.25 32.94 1.56
N SER A 24 -15.46 33.92 1.96
CA SER A 24 -14.98 34.17 3.30
C SER A 24 -16.14 34.20 4.29
N GLU A 25 -16.11 33.32 5.29
CA GLU A 25 -16.64 33.63 6.61
C GLU A 25 -15.59 33.27 7.66
N GLN A 26 -15.22 34.28 8.42
CA GLN A 26 -14.38 34.21 9.59
C GLN A 26 -15.08 33.33 10.62
N ILE A 27 -14.53 32.15 10.90
CA ILE A 27 -14.90 31.40 12.09
C ILE A 27 -14.01 31.94 13.22
N GLU A 28 -14.57 32.87 13.98
CA GLU A 28 -14.06 33.23 15.29
C GLU A 28 -13.86 31.96 16.11
N ARG A 29 -12.63 31.76 16.58
CA ARG A 29 -12.32 30.79 17.62
C ARG A 29 -12.95 31.30 18.92
N SER A 30 -14.13 30.80 19.27
CA SER A 30 -14.57 30.82 20.66
C SER A 30 -13.85 29.69 21.39
N GLU A 31 -12.98 30.08 22.32
CA GLU A 31 -12.44 29.15 23.32
C GLU A 31 -13.62 28.58 24.12
N PRO A 32 -13.75 27.26 24.30
CA PRO A 32 -14.76 26.73 25.19
C PRO A 32 -14.41 27.14 26.63
N ALA A 33 -15.34 27.82 27.28
CA ALA A 33 -15.27 28.21 28.69
C ALA A 33 -14.89 27.03 29.59
N PRO A 34 -14.14 27.26 30.68
CA PRO A 34 -13.74 26.21 31.59
C PRO A 34 -15.00 25.59 32.21
N ARG A 35 -15.18 24.29 31.99
CA ARG A 35 -16.27 23.54 32.60
C ARG A 35 -16.00 23.47 34.11
N GLU A 36 -16.83 24.16 34.89
CA GLU A 36 -16.82 24.06 36.34
C GLU A 36 -16.90 22.59 36.74
N THR A 37 -15.88 22.15 37.47
CA THR A 37 -15.82 20.82 38.05
C THR A 37 -16.63 20.83 39.33
N GLU A 38 -17.89 20.40 39.24
CA GLU A 38 -18.61 19.92 40.41
C GLU A 38 -17.82 18.74 41.01
N LYS A 39 -17.23 18.97 42.19
CA LYS A 39 -16.64 17.95 43.05
C LYS A 39 -17.72 16.95 43.45
N LYS A 40 -17.89 15.88 42.66
CA LYS A 40 -18.50 14.65 43.17
C LYS A 40 -17.45 13.82 43.88
N ALA A 41 -17.66 13.65 45.18
CA ALA A 41 -16.86 12.86 46.09
C ALA A 41 -16.54 11.49 45.49
N GLY A 42 -15.25 11.16 45.50
CA GLY A 42 -14.72 9.94 44.89
C GLY A 42 -15.20 8.69 45.61
N THR A 43 -15.90 7.83 44.87
CA THR A 43 -15.80 6.39 45.09
C THR A 43 -14.56 5.93 44.34
N LYS A 44 -13.48 5.62 45.06
CA LYS A 44 -12.31 4.94 44.50
C LYS A 44 -12.78 3.60 43.95
N GLY A 45 -13.10 3.55 42.66
CA GLY A 45 -13.13 2.30 41.93
C GLY A 45 -11.73 1.72 42.00
N THR A 46 -11.55 0.70 42.83
CA THR A 46 -10.36 -0.15 42.83
C THR A 46 -10.26 -0.77 41.44
N SER A 47 -9.50 -0.13 40.55
CA SER A 47 -9.05 -0.77 39.32
C SER A 47 -8.18 -1.94 39.77
N VAL A 48 -8.70 -3.15 39.63
CA VAL A 48 -7.91 -4.37 39.84
C VAL A 48 -6.65 -4.23 38.98
N PRO A 49 -5.44 -4.28 39.56
CA PRO A 49 -4.22 -4.16 38.79
C PRO A 49 -4.20 -5.31 37.78
N LYS A 50 -4.02 -4.97 36.51
CA LYS A 50 -3.87 -5.97 35.44
C LYS A 50 -2.69 -6.86 35.83
N PRO A 51 -2.84 -8.19 35.82
CA PRO A 51 -1.77 -9.09 36.25
C PRO A 51 -0.52 -8.81 35.43
N GLU A 52 0.61 -8.66 36.12
CA GLU A 52 1.91 -8.48 35.51
C GLU A 52 2.29 -9.80 34.84
N ILE A 53 2.55 -9.75 33.53
CA ILE A 53 2.91 -10.95 32.76
C ILE A 53 4.42 -11.06 32.78
N HIS A 54 4.95 -12.13 33.39
CA HIS A 54 6.37 -12.45 33.35
C HIS A 54 6.64 -13.49 32.25
N PRO A 55 7.29 -13.12 31.12
CA PRO A 55 7.41 -14.00 29.96
C PRO A 55 8.02 -15.38 30.25
N LEU A 56 8.93 -15.45 31.23
CA LEU A 56 9.59 -16.70 31.63
C LEU A 56 8.63 -17.74 32.20
N GLU A 57 7.51 -17.32 32.79
CA GLU A 57 6.49 -18.23 33.33
C GLU A 57 5.76 -18.99 32.22
N TYR A 58 5.75 -18.44 31.00
CA TYR A 58 5.04 -19.00 29.85
C TYR A 58 5.99 -19.70 28.87
N ILE A 59 7.27 -19.86 29.19
CA ILE A 59 8.28 -20.40 28.24
C ILE A 59 7.87 -21.77 27.68
N ASN A 60 7.19 -22.59 28.49
CA ASN A 60 6.76 -23.93 28.12
C ASN A 60 5.48 -23.95 27.25
N GLU A 61 4.79 -22.82 27.12
CA GLU A 61 3.62 -22.66 26.24
C GLU A 61 4.02 -22.40 24.77
N PHE A 62 5.29 -22.03 24.53
CA PHE A 62 5.79 -21.77 23.19
C PHE A 62 6.28 -23.05 22.53
N SER A 63 5.94 -23.20 21.24
CA SER A 63 6.47 -24.26 20.40
C SER A 63 7.01 -23.68 19.10
N LEU A 64 8.02 -24.34 18.53
CA LEU A 64 8.59 -23.93 17.25
C LEU A 64 7.60 -24.24 16.12
N LYS A 65 7.22 -23.21 15.35
CA LYS A 65 6.40 -23.38 14.15
C LYS A 65 7.19 -24.18 13.10
N LYS A 66 6.61 -25.26 12.58
CA LYS A 66 7.29 -26.16 11.62
C LYS A 66 7.45 -25.57 10.21
N LYS A 67 6.54 -24.68 9.80
CA LYS A 67 6.52 -24.03 8.49
C LYS A 67 6.08 -22.59 8.63
N ILE A 68 6.56 -21.70 7.76
CA ILE A 68 6.16 -20.29 7.77
C ILE A 68 4.77 -20.08 7.19
N PHE A 69 4.42 -20.81 6.12
CA PHE A 69 3.13 -20.75 5.44
C PHE A 69 2.01 -21.39 6.26
N ASP A 70 0.83 -20.76 6.23
CA ASP A 70 -0.38 -21.23 6.90
C ASP A 70 -1.21 -22.19 6.02
N SER A 71 -0.94 -22.23 4.71
CA SER A 71 -1.59 -23.11 3.74
C SER A 71 -0.65 -23.67 2.67
N GLU A 72 -1.05 -24.77 2.01
CA GLU A 72 -0.32 -25.30 0.84
C GLU A 72 -0.39 -24.34 -0.35
N VAL A 73 -1.51 -23.62 -0.48
CA VAL A 73 -1.74 -22.61 -1.51
C VAL A 73 -0.72 -21.47 -1.37
N GLU A 74 -0.45 -20.96 -0.17
CA GLU A 74 0.61 -19.97 0.07
C GLU A 74 1.97 -20.48 -0.41
N ALA A 75 2.34 -21.72 -0.11
CA ALA A 75 3.61 -22.29 -0.54
C ALA A 75 3.70 -22.38 -2.07
N MET A 76 2.59 -22.72 -2.74
CA MET A 76 2.50 -22.74 -4.20
C MET A 76 2.60 -21.33 -4.79
N ILE A 77 1.88 -20.36 -4.24
CA ILE A 77 1.93 -18.95 -4.66
C ILE A 77 3.35 -18.41 -4.50
N TYR A 78 3.99 -18.65 -3.35
CA TYR A 78 5.38 -18.27 -3.12
C TYR A 78 6.33 -18.83 -4.19
N SER A 79 6.13 -20.09 -4.57
CA SER A 79 6.92 -20.73 -5.64
C SER A 79 6.70 -20.05 -6.99
N VAL A 80 5.45 -19.69 -7.33
CA VAL A 80 5.14 -18.93 -8.55
C VAL A 80 5.81 -17.56 -8.49
N LEU A 81 5.67 -16.82 -7.39
CA LEU A 81 6.27 -15.50 -7.18
C LEU A 81 7.78 -15.56 -7.39
N LYS A 82 8.47 -16.55 -6.83
CA LYS A 82 9.92 -16.75 -7.00
C LYS A 82 10.35 -16.98 -8.45
N THR A 83 9.47 -17.50 -9.30
CA THR A 83 9.74 -17.70 -10.74
C THR A 83 9.32 -16.53 -11.62
N PHE A 84 8.38 -15.71 -11.17
CA PHE A 84 7.78 -14.63 -11.97
C PHE A 84 8.36 -13.26 -11.65
N ILE A 85 8.62 -12.99 -10.36
CA ILE A 85 9.21 -11.75 -9.89
C ILE A 85 10.71 -11.79 -10.14
N ASN A 86 11.26 -10.68 -10.61
CA ASN A 86 12.67 -10.54 -10.91
C ASN A 86 13.52 -10.82 -9.65
N GLU A 87 14.61 -11.57 -9.81
CA GLU A 87 15.46 -12.05 -8.73
C GLU A 87 16.15 -10.96 -7.91
N ASN A 88 16.22 -9.72 -8.41
CA ASN A 88 16.75 -8.57 -7.67
C ASN A 88 15.76 -8.03 -6.62
N TYR A 89 14.54 -8.58 -6.57
CA TYR A 89 13.56 -8.26 -5.54
C TYR A 89 13.53 -9.37 -4.47
N ILE A 90 13.29 -8.94 -3.24
CA ILE A 90 13.18 -9.80 -2.07
C ILE A 90 11.70 -10.10 -1.84
N ILE A 91 11.37 -11.37 -1.66
CA ILE A 91 10.00 -11.83 -1.40
C ILE A 91 9.98 -12.37 0.03
N LEU A 92 9.22 -11.72 0.90
CA LEU A 92 9.08 -12.09 2.31
C LEU A 92 7.66 -12.61 2.57
N PRO A 93 7.50 -13.83 3.09
CA PRO A 93 6.20 -14.31 3.54
C PRO A 93 5.84 -13.75 4.92
N HIS A 94 4.54 -13.64 5.20
CA HIS A 94 3.97 -13.33 6.51
C HIS A 94 4.52 -12.04 7.14
N VAL A 95 4.45 -10.94 6.38
CA VAL A 95 5.01 -9.64 6.80
C VAL A 95 4.03 -8.94 7.74
N GLY A 96 4.39 -8.82 9.01
CA GLY A 96 3.60 -8.07 9.98
C GLY A 96 3.43 -6.60 9.60
N LEU A 97 2.25 -6.03 9.86
CA LEU A 97 1.95 -4.62 9.54
C LEU A 97 2.94 -3.65 10.21
N ARG A 98 3.42 -4.02 11.41
CA ARG A 98 4.43 -3.28 12.19
C ARG A 98 5.81 -3.21 11.54
N GLU A 99 6.13 -4.15 10.67
CA GLU A 99 7.41 -4.16 9.96
C GLU A 99 7.38 -3.18 8.76
N VAL A 100 6.18 -2.74 8.36
CA VAL A 100 5.97 -1.84 7.21
C VAL A 100 5.66 -0.43 7.66
N PHE A 101 4.87 -0.26 8.73
CA PHE A 101 4.35 1.03 9.15
C PHE A 101 4.70 1.38 10.59
N PHE A 102 5.02 2.65 10.79
CA PHE A 102 5.12 3.26 12.12
C PHE A 102 3.83 4.03 12.45
N TRP A 103 3.34 3.88 13.68
CA TRP A 103 2.24 4.68 14.22
C TRP A 103 2.51 5.11 15.65
N LYS A 104 1.70 6.06 16.15
CA LYS A 104 1.78 6.55 17.54
C LYS A 104 1.14 5.52 18.49
N TYR A 105 1.85 4.43 18.74
CA TYR A 105 1.36 3.27 19.48
C TYR A 105 0.96 3.62 20.93
N GLU A 106 1.63 4.59 21.56
CA GLU A 106 1.30 5.01 22.93
C GLU A 106 -0.07 5.67 23.04
N ARG A 107 -0.58 6.25 21.95
CA ARG A 107 -1.85 6.99 21.95
C ARG A 107 -3.07 6.13 21.67
N TYR A 108 -2.88 4.97 21.04
CA TYR A 108 -3.96 4.13 20.53
C TYR A 108 -3.65 2.66 20.84
N TRP A 109 -3.84 2.26 22.09
CA TRP A 109 -3.51 0.90 22.54
C TRP A 109 -4.35 -0.18 21.86
N ASP A 110 -5.65 0.06 21.68
CA ASP A 110 -6.55 -0.88 20.99
C ASP A 110 -6.14 -1.09 19.52
N LEU A 111 -5.77 0.00 18.84
CA LEU A 111 -5.22 -0.07 17.48
C LEU A 111 -3.89 -0.83 17.47
N THR A 112 -3.02 -0.60 18.45
CA THR A 112 -1.71 -1.26 18.54
C THR A 112 -1.87 -2.77 18.68
N HIS A 113 -2.77 -3.23 19.56
CA HIS A 113 -3.05 -4.66 19.69
C HIS A 113 -3.61 -5.23 18.37
N LYS A 114 -4.54 -4.53 17.73
CA LYS A 114 -5.10 -4.95 16.44
C LYS A 114 -4.02 -5.02 15.35
N ALA A 115 -3.21 -3.97 15.20
CA ALA A 115 -2.15 -3.85 14.20
C ALA A 115 -1.04 -4.87 14.41
N ALA A 116 -0.69 -5.20 15.66
CA ALA A 116 0.32 -6.20 15.97
C ALA A 116 -0.04 -7.63 15.50
N LEU A 117 -1.35 -7.90 15.34
CA LEU A 117 -1.88 -9.17 14.83
C LEU A 117 -2.11 -9.17 13.31
N MET A 118 -2.04 -8.01 12.66
CA MET A 118 -2.19 -7.90 11.21
C MET A 118 -0.87 -8.21 10.51
N HIS A 119 -0.95 -8.95 9.41
CA HIS A 119 0.15 -9.23 8.50
C HIS A 119 -0.37 -9.26 7.07
N PHE A 120 0.54 -9.08 6.11
CA PHE A 120 0.34 -9.43 4.71
C PHE A 120 0.89 -10.84 4.47
N ASP A 121 0.23 -11.62 3.61
CA ASP A 121 0.72 -12.96 3.26
C ASP A 121 2.07 -12.89 2.56
N PHE A 122 2.28 -11.89 1.71
CA PHE A 122 3.60 -11.58 1.15
C PHE A 122 3.87 -10.09 1.05
N GLY A 123 5.14 -9.73 1.22
CA GLY A 123 5.69 -8.43 0.83
C GLY A 123 6.83 -8.62 -0.16
N ILE A 124 6.82 -7.80 -1.22
CA ILE A 124 7.91 -7.69 -2.19
C ILE A 124 8.66 -6.40 -1.92
N TYR A 125 9.99 -6.49 -1.86
CA TYR A 125 10.89 -5.39 -1.55
C TYR A 125 11.99 -5.29 -2.59
N ASN A 126 12.56 -4.10 -2.77
CA ASN A 126 13.80 -3.96 -3.52
C ASN A 126 15.01 -4.50 -2.72
N SER A 127 16.20 -4.46 -3.31
CA SER A 127 17.46 -4.88 -2.67
C SER A 127 17.80 -4.12 -1.37
N ASP A 128 17.23 -2.93 -1.19
CA ASP A 128 17.45 -2.06 -0.03
C ASP A 128 16.37 -2.24 1.05
N PHE A 129 15.56 -3.30 0.96
CA PHE A 129 14.42 -3.59 1.85
C PHE A 129 13.36 -2.48 1.90
N GLN A 130 13.18 -1.76 0.80
CA GLN A 130 12.09 -0.79 0.66
C GLN A 130 10.89 -1.46 -0.02
N PRO A 131 9.65 -1.25 0.49
CA PRO A 131 8.48 -1.99 0.05
C PRO A 131 8.07 -1.64 -1.38
N VAL A 132 7.65 -2.62 -2.17
CA VAL A 132 7.30 -2.43 -3.59
C VAL A 132 5.85 -2.84 -3.85
N LEU A 133 5.45 -4.00 -3.33
CA LEU A 133 4.12 -4.55 -3.50
C LEU A 133 3.78 -5.46 -2.32
N PHE A 134 2.51 -5.50 -1.92
CA PHE A 134 2.00 -6.46 -0.94
C PHE A 134 0.94 -7.35 -1.56
N ILE A 135 0.83 -8.57 -1.06
CA ILE A 135 -0.08 -9.59 -1.56
C ILE A 135 -0.86 -10.20 -0.41
N GLU A 136 -2.16 -10.40 -0.62
CA GLU A 136 -3.07 -11.15 0.25
C GLU A 136 -3.74 -12.27 -0.54
N ILE A 137 -3.93 -13.41 0.10
CA ILE A 137 -4.62 -14.57 -0.45
C ILE A 137 -6.01 -14.61 0.14
N ASN A 138 -6.97 -14.59 -0.77
CA ASN A 138 -8.36 -14.73 -0.42
C ASN A 138 -8.75 -16.21 -0.37
N GLY A 139 -9.07 -16.74 0.83
CA GLY A 139 -9.59 -18.09 1.05
C GLY A 139 -11.10 -18.13 1.34
N LYS A 140 -11.77 -19.26 1.15
CA LYS A 140 -13.25 -19.42 1.20
C LYS A 140 -14.01 -18.77 2.38
N ASP A 141 -13.37 -18.49 3.52
CA ASP A 141 -14.00 -17.92 4.72
C ASP A 141 -14.06 -16.37 4.74
N HIS A 142 -14.43 -15.71 3.63
CA HIS A 142 -14.43 -14.25 3.50
C HIS A 142 -15.58 -13.48 4.16
N GLU A 143 -16.48 -14.14 4.88
CA GLU A 143 -17.72 -13.47 5.33
C GLU A 143 -17.63 -12.77 6.70
N LYS A 144 -16.51 -12.89 7.43
CA LYS A 144 -16.36 -12.21 8.72
C LYS A 144 -16.14 -10.70 8.50
N LYS A 145 -17.09 -9.88 8.97
CA LYS A 145 -17.04 -8.40 8.91
C LYS A 145 -15.68 -7.79 9.31
N SER A 146 -15.04 -8.34 10.35
CA SER A 146 -13.72 -7.91 10.83
C SER A 146 -12.59 -8.09 9.80
N ARG A 147 -12.64 -9.12 8.95
CA ARG A 147 -11.66 -9.34 7.87
C ARG A 147 -11.79 -8.25 6.81
N LYS A 148 -13.02 -7.99 6.34
CA LYS A 148 -13.30 -6.91 5.36
C LYS A 148 -12.84 -5.54 5.84
N GLU A 149 -13.02 -5.22 7.12
CA GLU A 149 -12.54 -3.98 7.72
C GLU A 149 -11.01 -3.90 7.75
N ASN A 150 -10.32 -5.01 8.04
CA ASN A 150 -8.85 -5.05 8.03
C ASN A 150 -8.28 -4.93 6.62
N ASP A 151 -8.88 -5.61 5.65
CA ASP A 151 -8.44 -5.59 4.26
C ASP A 151 -8.61 -4.18 3.66
N LEU A 152 -9.76 -3.54 3.93
CA LEU A 152 -9.99 -2.14 3.56
C LEU A 152 -8.96 -1.22 4.23
N PHE A 153 -8.73 -1.39 5.53
CA PHE A 153 -7.73 -0.58 6.26
C PHE A 153 -6.33 -0.72 5.66
N LYS A 154 -5.88 -1.96 5.37
CA LYS A 154 -4.59 -2.23 4.73
C LYS A 154 -4.50 -1.57 3.36
N LYS A 155 -5.54 -1.69 2.53
CA LYS A 155 -5.60 -1.11 1.19
C LYS A 155 -5.47 0.42 1.24
N GLU A 156 -6.30 1.08 2.03
CA GLU A 156 -6.27 2.55 2.20
C GLU A 156 -4.92 3.03 2.75
N LEU A 157 -4.34 2.27 3.68
CA LEU A 157 -3.03 2.59 4.25
C LEU A 157 -1.92 2.48 3.20
N LEU A 158 -1.93 1.45 2.36
CA LEU A 158 -0.96 1.28 1.28
C LEU A 158 -1.11 2.36 0.21
N GLU A 159 -2.34 2.67 -0.21
CA GLU A 159 -2.63 3.69 -1.22
C GLU A 159 -2.11 5.07 -0.79
N LYS A 160 -2.28 5.44 0.49
CA LYS A 160 -1.72 6.66 1.07
C LYS A 160 -0.19 6.77 0.90
N HIS A 161 0.49 5.64 0.81
CA HIS A 161 1.94 5.54 0.64
C HIS A 161 2.38 5.18 -0.79
N ARG A 162 1.47 5.27 -1.78
CA ARG A 162 1.70 4.91 -3.19
C ARG A 162 2.17 3.45 -3.35
N LEU A 163 1.72 2.57 -2.47
CA LEU A 163 1.92 1.13 -2.52
C LEU A 163 0.62 0.46 -2.97
N LYS A 164 0.76 -0.75 -3.50
CA LYS A 164 -0.35 -1.56 -4.00
C LYS A 164 -0.55 -2.81 -3.15
N LEU A 165 -1.81 -3.23 -3.05
CA LEU A 165 -2.22 -4.51 -2.49
C LEU A 165 -2.81 -5.35 -3.62
N VAL A 166 -2.16 -6.46 -3.95
CA VAL A 166 -2.70 -7.46 -4.88
C VAL A 166 -3.43 -8.51 -4.07
N THR A 167 -4.67 -8.78 -4.43
CA THR A 167 -5.46 -9.84 -3.82
C THR A 167 -5.55 -11.00 -4.80
N ILE A 168 -5.15 -12.20 -4.36
CA ILE A 168 -5.19 -13.42 -5.17
C ILE A 168 -6.35 -14.26 -4.67
N ASP A 169 -7.36 -14.46 -5.51
CA ASP A 169 -8.51 -15.29 -5.18
C ASP A 169 -8.12 -16.77 -5.28
N ALA A 170 -8.01 -17.43 -4.13
CA ALA A 170 -7.79 -18.87 -4.01
C ALA A 170 -9.02 -19.59 -3.43
N THR A 171 -10.21 -19.02 -3.62
CA THR A 171 -11.46 -19.60 -3.11
C THR A 171 -11.91 -20.84 -3.88
N THR A 172 -11.40 -21.13 -5.07
CA THR A 172 -11.64 -22.41 -5.76
C THR A 172 -10.51 -23.40 -5.46
N SER A 173 -10.80 -24.70 -5.49
CA SER A 173 -9.76 -25.74 -5.36
C SER A 173 -8.91 -25.72 -6.64
N MET A 174 -8.03 -24.74 -6.74
CA MET A 174 -7.26 -24.50 -7.94
C MET A 174 -6.21 -25.60 -8.11
N VAL A 175 -6.17 -26.21 -9.30
CA VAL A 175 -5.05 -27.10 -9.68
C VAL A 175 -3.80 -26.22 -9.87
N ASN A 176 -2.59 -26.76 -9.66
CA ASN A 176 -1.32 -26.00 -9.71
C ASN A 176 -1.17 -25.03 -10.91
N LYS A 177 -1.71 -25.38 -12.08
CA LYS A 177 -1.66 -24.53 -13.28
C LYS A 177 -2.54 -23.28 -13.14
N GLU A 178 -3.71 -23.42 -12.52
CA GLU A 178 -4.67 -22.35 -12.32
C GLU A 178 -4.15 -21.30 -11.32
N VAL A 179 -3.45 -21.75 -10.27
CA VAL A 179 -2.79 -20.85 -9.30
C VAL A 179 -1.75 -19.97 -9.98
N ARG A 180 -0.92 -20.54 -10.87
CA ARG A 180 0.10 -19.77 -11.59
C ARG A 180 -0.52 -18.69 -12.47
N GLU A 181 -1.54 -19.06 -13.24
CA GLU A 181 -2.21 -18.14 -14.16
C GLU A 181 -2.90 -17.01 -13.40
N GLU A 182 -3.59 -17.32 -12.30
CA GLU A 182 -4.24 -16.30 -11.47
C GLU A 182 -3.22 -15.37 -10.81
N VAL A 183 -2.16 -15.88 -10.16
CA VAL A 183 -1.10 -15.05 -9.56
C VAL A 183 -0.53 -14.05 -10.58
N ILE A 184 -0.17 -14.55 -11.78
CA ILE A 184 0.41 -13.71 -12.83
C ILE A 184 -0.61 -12.67 -13.31
N LYS A 185 -1.86 -13.08 -13.51
CA LYS A 185 -2.94 -12.21 -13.95
C LYS A 185 -3.21 -11.11 -12.92
N SER A 186 -3.44 -11.44 -11.65
CA SER A 186 -3.74 -10.46 -10.60
C SER A 186 -2.61 -9.44 -10.43
N ILE A 187 -1.34 -9.87 -10.51
CA ILE A 187 -0.20 -8.95 -10.43
C ILE A 187 -0.13 -8.06 -11.67
N ARG A 188 -0.33 -8.58 -12.88
CA ARG A 188 -0.29 -7.78 -14.12
C ARG A 188 -1.43 -6.77 -14.21
N GLU A 189 -2.61 -7.12 -13.69
CA GLU A 189 -3.77 -6.23 -13.67
C GLU A 189 -3.55 -5.03 -12.73
N GLU A 190 -3.00 -5.26 -11.54
CA GLU A 190 -2.71 -4.18 -10.59
C GLU A 190 -1.41 -3.42 -10.91
N ILE A 191 -0.43 -4.10 -11.49
CA ILE A 191 0.90 -3.57 -11.81
C ILE A 191 1.19 -3.67 -13.31
N PRO A 192 0.39 -3.01 -14.19
CA PRO A 192 0.54 -3.16 -15.64
C PRO A 192 1.82 -2.55 -16.20
N ASN A 193 2.42 -1.58 -15.50
CA ASN A 193 3.61 -0.87 -15.96
C ASN A 193 4.48 -0.41 -14.78
N ARG A 194 5.66 0.14 -15.09
CA ARG A 194 6.63 0.63 -14.11
C ARG A 194 6.21 1.89 -13.33
N LYS A 195 5.08 2.52 -13.67
CA LYS A 195 4.48 3.62 -12.88
C LYS A 195 3.57 3.11 -11.76
N SER A 196 3.14 1.86 -11.82
CA SER A 196 2.18 1.28 -10.87
C SER A 196 2.78 0.84 -9.53
N TYR A 197 4.10 0.90 -9.37
CA TYR A 197 4.79 0.59 -8.12
C TYR A 197 5.93 1.59 -7.85
N PRO A 198 6.33 1.81 -6.59
CA PRO A 198 7.36 2.77 -6.27
C PRO A 198 8.75 2.27 -6.64
N ALA A 199 9.56 3.17 -7.17
CA ALA A 199 11.01 3.09 -7.13
C ALA A 199 11.53 4.17 -6.17
N TYR A 200 12.70 3.96 -5.57
CA TYR A 200 13.19 4.82 -4.49
C TYR A 200 14.47 5.56 -4.82
N CYS A 201 14.50 6.83 -4.38
CA CYS A 201 15.60 7.75 -4.57
C CYS A 201 16.80 7.31 -3.72
N PRO A 202 18.00 7.14 -4.31
CA PRO A 202 19.17 6.70 -3.58
C PRO A 202 19.71 7.77 -2.60
N GLU A 203 19.35 9.04 -2.79
CA GLU A 203 19.83 10.14 -1.94
C GLU A 203 18.96 10.37 -0.70
N CYS A 204 17.63 10.28 -0.84
CA CYS A 204 16.71 10.72 0.22
C CYS A 204 15.59 9.73 0.55
N GLY A 205 15.55 8.57 -0.12
CA GLY A 205 14.54 7.53 0.11
C GLY A 205 13.12 7.88 -0.35
N ALA A 206 12.87 9.06 -0.92
CA ALA A 206 11.57 9.41 -1.48
C ALA A 206 11.28 8.62 -2.78
N VAL A 207 10.00 8.48 -3.11
CA VAL A 207 9.56 7.82 -4.35
C VAL A 207 10.09 8.59 -5.57
N LEU A 208 10.58 7.86 -6.57
CA LEU A 208 10.98 8.34 -7.88
C LEU A 208 9.77 8.31 -8.83
N GLU A 209 9.74 9.26 -9.76
CA GLU A 209 8.71 9.36 -10.80
C GLU A 209 9.37 9.20 -12.17
N ILE A 210 8.74 8.44 -13.08
CA ILE A 210 9.20 8.30 -14.46
C ILE A 210 8.97 9.62 -15.20
N LYS A 211 10.01 10.12 -15.83
CA LYS A 211 10.04 11.37 -16.60
C LYS A 211 10.70 11.13 -17.95
N SER A 212 10.36 11.93 -18.94
CA SER A 212 11.02 11.95 -20.25
C SER A 212 12.01 13.10 -20.35
N ASN A 213 13.16 12.84 -20.98
CA ASN A 213 14.08 13.89 -21.38
C ASN A 213 13.57 14.54 -22.67
N LYS A 214 13.21 15.83 -22.61
CA LYS A 214 12.68 16.60 -23.75
C LYS A 214 13.59 16.61 -24.99
N LYS A 215 14.89 16.37 -24.84
CA LYS A 215 15.85 16.43 -25.96
C LYS A 215 16.04 15.09 -26.67
N CYS A 216 15.92 13.97 -25.97
CA CYS A 216 16.28 12.64 -26.48
C CYS A 216 15.14 11.62 -26.36
N GLU A 217 13.99 12.03 -25.83
CA GLU A 217 12.81 11.18 -25.55
C GLU A 217 13.10 9.96 -24.67
N THR A 218 14.25 9.93 -24.01
CA THR A 218 14.63 8.85 -23.10
C THR A 218 13.92 8.99 -21.76
N LEU A 219 13.45 7.86 -21.23
CA LEU A 219 12.81 7.79 -19.92
C LEU A 219 13.85 7.63 -18.81
N PHE A 220 13.62 8.29 -17.68
CA PHE A 220 14.42 8.16 -16.47
C PHE A 220 13.56 8.35 -15.22
N TYR A 221 14.06 7.87 -14.08
CA TYR A 221 13.46 8.11 -12.79
C TYR A 221 14.03 9.40 -12.17
N GLY A 222 13.18 10.36 -11.82
CA GLY A 222 13.56 11.57 -11.10
C GLY A 222 12.90 11.65 -9.72
N CYS A 223 13.62 12.17 -8.72
CA CYS A 223 13.09 12.31 -7.36
C CYS A 223 11.84 13.19 -7.30
N SER A 224 10.79 12.71 -6.62
CA SER A 224 9.58 13.50 -6.32
C SER A 224 9.87 14.71 -5.42
N ARG A 225 10.98 14.69 -4.67
CA ARG A 225 11.47 15.82 -3.86
C ARG A 225 12.42 16.76 -4.58
N PHE A 226 12.50 16.70 -5.91
CA PHE A 226 13.35 17.61 -6.70
C PHE A 226 13.09 19.09 -6.40
N LYS A 227 11.82 19.48 -6.25
CA LYS A 227 11.43 20.85 -5.88
C LYS A 227 11.92 21.31 -4.49
N TYR A 228 12.34 20.37 -3.65
CA TYR A 228 12.92 20.64 -2.33
C TYR A 228 14.45 20.47 -2.32
N GLY A 229 15.10 20.43 -3.50
CA GLY A 229 16.55 20.45 -3.65
C GLY A 229 17.22 19.09 -3.87
N CYS A 230 16.51 17.97 -3.78
CA CYS A 230 17.10 16.64 -4.02
C CYS A 230 17.36 16.42 -5.52
N LYS A 231 18.56 15.95 -5.90
CA LYS A 231 18.94 15.75 -7.31
C LYS A 231 18.95 14.28 -7.73
N GLY A 232 18.62 13.38 -6.80
CA GLY A 232 18.59 11.94 -7.04
C GLY A 232 17.77 11.56 -8.26
N SER A 233 18.38 10.73 -9.10
CA SER A 233 17.79 10.18 -10.31
C SER A 233 18.40 8.81 -10.61
N LYS A 234 17.71 8.00 -11.40
CA LYS A 234 18.20 6.71 -11.90
C LYS A 234 17.83 6.58 -13.37
N ASN A 235 18.72 6.01 -14.18
CA ASN A 235 18.33 5.54 -15.50
C ASN A 235 17.27 4.43 -15.32
N ILE A 236 16.24 4.42 -16.17
CA ILE A 236 15.17 3.42 -16.06
C ILE A 236 15.71 1.98 -16.15
N ASN A 237 16.76 1.76 -16.93
CA ASN A 237 17.41 0.46 -17.11
C ASN A 237 18.23 0.03 -15.89
N ASN A 238 18.60 0.96 -15.00
CA ASN A 238 19.32 0.66 -13.76
C ASN A 238 18.38 0.23 -12.64
N VAL A 239 17.06 0.32 -12.84
CA VAL A 239 16.06 -0.22 -11.93
C VAL A 239 15.55 -1.52 -12.55
N PRO A 240 15.79 -2.68 -11.93
CA PRO A 240 15.28 -3.95 -12.42
C PRO A 240 13.74 -3.90 -12.57
N PRO A 241 13.17 -4.41 -13.67
CA PRO A 241 11.72 -4.52 -13.79
C PRO A 241 11.18 -5.47 -12.72
N LEU A 242 9.97 -5.23 -12.18
CA LEU A 242 9.34 -6.14 -11.22
C LEU A 242 9.17 -7.56 -11.79
N TYR A 243 8.77 -7.66 -13.06
CA TYR A 243 8.68 -8.92 -13.80
C TYR A 243 9.08 -8.70 -15.27
N GLU A 244 9.42 -9.77 -15.97
CA GLU A 244 9.87 -9.70 -17.35
C GLU A 244 8.78 -9.17 -18.30
N GLY A 245 9.15 -8.25 -19.18
CA GLY A 245 8.23 -7.67 -20.18
C GLY A 245 7.30 -6.57 -19.65
N ILE A 246 7.45 -6.12 -18.38
CA ILE A 246 6.69 -4.99 -17.87
C ILE A 246 7.07 -3.69 -18.63
N PRO A 247 6.10 -2.98 -19.25
CA PRO A 247 6.37 -1.73 -19.95
C PRO A 247 6.71 -0.60 -18.98
N ALA A 248 7.43 0.41 -19.49
CA ALA A 248 7.75 1.60 -18.72
C ALA A 248 6.53 2.49 -18.43
N GLU A 249 5.58 2.53 -19.38
CA GLU A 249 4.31 3.27 -19.33
C GLU A 249 3.16 2.39 -19.82
#